data_AF-A0A246STA0-F1
#
_entry.id   AF-A0A246STA0-F1
#
_cell.length_a   1.000
_cell.length_b   1.000
_cell.length_c   1.000
_cell.angle_alpha   90.00
_cell.angle_beta   90.00
_cell.angle_gamma   90.00
#
_symmetry.space_group_name_H-M   'P 1'
#
loop_
_entity.id
_entity.type
_entity.pdbx_description
1 polymer ?
#
loop_
_entity_poly.entity_id
_entity_poly.type
_entity_poly.pdbx_seq_one_letter_code
_entity_poly.pdbx_strand_id
1 'polypeptide(L)'
;MQILSSRSKDIEVLAWLAEAQLRLNGFSGLRDVYVATASLLEQYFDTLHSIGDGDFEERFAPFAGLNGVGGEGTLIQAIRLTSLIPGGRFAHFSLWDFQLSQRPNEIERRKELQQAAAEAGVAQMSAYLGVLTECIAAFDRMVEILDEHCGDQAPPSSNTRNVLQEAAAAIRLLAGIEDSVAASEAPAAHAPEPLHPAGAEETEAVRPRPISAETIRSREEAFELLAVVARYFRRTEPHSPISMSIETLVRRGRMDFSELLAELLPEQHARNAVLTAAGIQPVSDRGG
;
A
#
# COMPACT_ATOMS: atom_id res chain seq x y z
N MET A 1 2.99 28.35 4.07
CA MET A 1 4.43 28.62 3.86
C MET A 1 5.05 29.60 4.84
N GLN A 2 4.39 30.70 5.28
CA GLN A 2 5.04 31.71 6.14
C GLN A 2 5.66 31.14 7.42
N ILE A 3 5.00 30.21 8.12
CA ILE A 3 5.57 29.59 9.35
C ILE A 3 6.86 28.81 9.02
N LEU A 4 6.79 27.92 8.01
CA LEU A 4 7.92 27.10 7.57
C LEU A 4 9.12 27.90 7.05
N SER A 5 8.87 29.04 6.41
CA SER A 5 9.93 29.88 5.83
C SER A 5 10.48 30.95 6.77
N SER A 6 9.75 31.33 7.84
CA SER A 6 10.11 32.52 8.65
C SER A 6 10.08 32.32 10.16
N ARG A 7 9.55 31.21 10.68
CA ARG A 7 9.34 31.01 12.12
C ARG A 7 9.91 29.69 12.64
N SER A 8 9.56 28.56 12.02
CA SER A 8 9.97 27.23 12.47
C SER A 8 9.94 26.23 11.32
N LYS A 9 10.87 25.28 11.30
CA LYS A 9 10.82 24.09 10.42
C LYS A 9 10.26 22.95 11.26
N ASP A 10 9.02 22.58 11.02
CA ASP A 10 8.20 21.83 11.99
C ASP A 10 7.45 20.67 11.33
N ILE A 11 7.54 19.48 11.93
CA ILE A 11 7.04 18.23 11.34
C ILE A 11 5.51 18.19 11.33
N GLU A 12 4.85 18.63 12.39
CA GLU A 12 3.38 18.70 12.48
C GLU A 12 2.83 19.66 11.42
N VAL A 13 3.46 20.84 11.28
CA VAL A 13 3.06 21.82 10.27
C VAL A 13 3.24 21.27 8.86
N LEU A 14 4.33 20.53 8.59
CA LEU A 14 4.53 19.86 7.29
C LEU A 14 3.45 18.80 7.03
N ALA A 15 3.10 18.01 8.04
CA ALA A 15 2.06 16.98 7.92
C ALA A 15 0.67 17.59 7.64
N TRP A 16 0.28 18.64 8.37
CA TRP A 16 -0.98 19.35 8.12
C TRP A 16 -0.98 20.06 6.77
N LEU A 17 0.15 20.62 6.38
CA LEU A 17 0.28 21.29 5.09
C LEU A 17 0.12 20.29 3.94
N ALA A 18 0.65 19.07 4.07
CA ALA A 18 0.48 18.02 3.05
C ALA A 18 -1.00 17.71 2.81
N GLU A 19 -1.77 17.45 3.88
CA GLU A 19 -3.20 17.18 3.75
C GLU A 19 -3.97 18.40 3.21
N ALA A 20 -3.67 19.61 3.71
CA ALA A 20 -4.34 20.83 3.29
C ALA A 20 -4.06 21.16 1.81
N GLN A 21 -2.82 21.02 1.35
CA GLN A 21 -2.43 21.29 -0.03
C GLN A 21 -3.02 20.26 -0.98
N LEU A 22 -3.11 18.99 -0.58
CA LEU A 22 -3.82 17.98 -1.37
C LEU A 22 -5.29 18.35 -1.54
N ARG A 23 -5.97 18.74 -0.46
CA ARG A 23 -7.41 19.10 -0.51
C ARG A 23 -7.69 20.35 -1.34
N LEU A 24 -6.78 21.34 -1.33
CA LEU A 24 -6.97 22.63 -2.00
C LEU A 24 -6.47 22.62 -3.45
N ASN A 25 -5.34 21.98 -3.71
CA ASN A 25 -4.58 22.08 -4.96
C ASN A 25 -4.28 20.70 -5.61
N GLY A 26 -4.87 19.63 -5.08
CA GLY A 26 -4.71 18.27 -5.61
C GLY A 26 -3.26 17.76 -5.53
N PHE A 27 -2.91 16.86 -6.45
CA PHE A 27 -1.59 16.24 -6.47
C PHE A 27 -0.45 17.23 -6.70
N SER A 28 -0.70 18.36 -7.37
CA SER A 28 0.31 19.41 -7.55
C SER A 28 0.71 20.05 -6.22
N GLY A 29 -0.26 20.36 -5.36
CA GLY A 29 -0.01 20.89 -4.02
C GLY A 29 0.69 19.87 -3.13
N LEU A 30 0.27 18.60 -3.19
CA LEU A 30 0.91 17.54 -2.41
C LEU A 30 2.37 17.32 -2.82
N ARG A 31 2.65 17.27 -4.13
CA ARG A 31 4.01 17.18 -4.67
C ARG A 31 4.89 18.30 -4.12
N ASP A 32 4.43 19.54 -4.18
CA ASP A 32 5.21 20.70 -3.76
C ASP A 32 5.54 20.63 -2.25
N VAL A 33 4.61 20.10 -1.44
CA VAL A 33 4.88 19.84 -0.03
C VAL A 33 5.91 18.73 0.15
N TYR A 34 5.81 17.61 -0.55
CA TYR A 34 6.80 16.53 -0.42
C TYR A 34 8.20 16.94 -0.87
N VAL A 35 8.31 17.72 -1.96
CA VAL A 35 9.59 18.29 -2.39
C VAL A 35 10.17 19.18 -1.30
N ALA A 36 9.36 20.04 -0.69
CA ALA A 36 9.80 20.90 0.40
C ALA A 36 10.19 20.09 1.64
N THR A 37 9.41 19.07 2.01
CA THR A 37 9.69 18.19 3.15
C THR A 37 10.98 17.42 2.96
N ALA A 38 11.20 16.81 1.80
CA ALA A 38 12.45 16.12 1.47
C ALA A 38 13.65 17.08 1.58
N SER A 39 13.57 18.27 0.97
CA SER A 39 14.63 19.28 1.06
C SER A 39 14.90 19.75 2.50
N LEU A 40 13.87 19.84 3.35
CA LEU A 40 14.02 20.22 4.75
C LEU A 40 14.64 19.09 5.57
N LEU A 41 14.27 17.84 5.32
CA LEU A 41 14.86 16.67 5.97
C LEU A 41 16.35 16.57 5.59
N GLU A 42 16.71 16.68 4.31
CA GLU A 42 18.11 16.62 3.86
C GLU A 42 19.01 17.68 4.52
N GLN A 43 18.50 18.90 4.71
CA GLN A 43 19.30 20.03 5.19
C GLN A 43 19.25 20.23 6.70
N TYR A 44 18.15 19.84 7.35
CA TYR A 44 17.85 20.23 8.72
C TYR A 44 17.38 19.07 9.60
N PHE A 45 17.59 17.81 9.19
CA PHE A 45 17.10 16.61 9.88
C PHE A 45 17.15 16.71 11.41
N ASP A 46 18.34 16.95 11.97
CA ASP A 46 18.55 16.99 13.42
C ASP A 46 17.85 18.16 14.11
N THR A 47 17.67 19.27 13.41
CA THR A 47 17.15 20.53 13.94
C THR A 47 15.67 20.78 13.66
N LEU A 48 15.00 19.88 12.92
CA LEU A 48 13.57 19.96 12.66
C LEU A 48 12.79 19.85 13.97
N HIS A 49 11.92 20.82 14.22
CA HIS A 49 11.07 20.81 15.41
C HIS A 49 9.98 19.75 15.28
N SER A 50 9.69 19.08 16.40
CA SER A 50 8.54 18.22 16.60
C SER A 50 8.08 18.36 18.04
N ILE A 51 6.80 18.15 18.30
CA ILE A 51 6.28 18.06 19.67
C ILE A 51 6.81 16.79 20.34
N GLY A 52 7.02 15.72 19.57
CA GLY A 52 7.67 14.50 20.04
C GLY A 52 9.18 14.68 20.15
N ASP A 53 9.71 14.71 21.37
CA ASP A 53 11.13 14.89 21.66
C ASP A 53 11.83 13.63 22.20
N GLY A 54 11.11 12.51 22.23
CA GLY A 54 11.62 11.19 22.57
C GLY A 54 12.49 10.58 21.47
N ASP A 55 12.03 9.46 20.90
CA ASP A 55 12.73 8.77 19.81
C ASP A 55 12.19 9.17 18.42
N PHE A 56 12.72 8.55 17.37
CA PHE A 56 12.26 8.83 16.01
C PHE A 56 10.80 8.44 15.77
N GLU A 57 10.29 7.43 16.47
CA GLU A 57 8.89 7.02 16.35
C GLU A 57 7.96 8.14 16.86
N GLU A 58 8.26 8.72 18.02
CA GLU A 58 7.50 9.84 18.57
C GLU A 58 7.68 11.12 17.73
N ARG A 59 8.92 11.42 17.32
CA ARG A 59 9.24 12.62 16.55
C ARG A 59 8.55 12.65 15.19
N PHE A 60 8.43 11.51 14.51
CA PHE A 60 7.81 11.38 13.19
C PHE A 60 6.39 10.79 13.23
N ALA A 61 5.79 10.69 14.42
CA ALA A 61 4.40 10.29 14.59
C ALA A 61 3.39 11.07 13.71
N PRO A 62 3.58 12.38 13.42
CA PRO A 62 2.70 13.08 12.48
C PRO A 62 2.70 12.47 11.07
N PHE A 63 3.86 12.05 10.54
CA PHE A 63 3.93 11.39 9.24
C PHE A 63 3.37 9.97 9.28
N ALA A 64 3.62 9.22 10.36
CA ALA A 64 3.01 7.92 10.58
C ALA A 64 1.46 8.02 10.61
N GLY A 65 0.92 9.06 11.26
CA GLY A 65 -0.51 9.34 11.33
C GLY A 65 -1.15 9.61 9.96
N LEU A 66 -0.44 10.28 9.03
CA LEU A 66 -0.92 10.47 7.67
C LEU A 66 -1.08 9.14 6.91
N ASN A 67 -0.17 8.20 7.14
CA ASN A 67 -0.20 6.86 6.55
C ASN A 67 -1.25 5.94 7.19
N GLY A 68 -1.58 6.19 8.46
CA GLY A 68 -2.54 5.43 9.26
C GLY A 68 -1.84 4.43 10.17
N VAL A 69 -1.82 4.73 11.47
CA VAL A 69 -1.38 3.81 12.54
C VAL A 69 -2.62 3.45 13.37
N GLY A 70 -3.00 2.17 13.37
CA GLY A 70 -4.18 1.69 14.11
C GLY A 70 -5.54 2.09 13.52
N GLY A 71 -5.58 2.69 12.32
CA GLY A 71 -6.78 3.14 11.62
C GLY A 71 -6.47 3.69 10.22
N GLU A 72 -7.47 4.24 9.53
CA GLU A 72 -7.27 4.88 8.22
C GLU A 72 -6.58 6.24 8.40
N GLY A 73 -5.44 6.44 7.71
CA GLY A 73 -4.69 7.69 7.77
C GLY A 73 -5.43 8.83 7.09
N THR A 74 -5.33 10.06 7.65
CA THR A 74 -6.09 11.22 7.15
C THR A 74 -5.71 11.57 5.70
N LEU A 75 -4.46 11.35 5.33
CA LEU A 75 -3.99 11.57 3.97
C LEU A 75 -4.54 10.51 3.01
N ILE A 76 -4.68 9.25 3.45
CA ILE A 76 -5.23 8.17 2.63
C ILE A 76 -6.64 8.51 2.17
N GLN A 77 -7.48 8.97 3.10
CA GLN A 77 -8.84 9.41 2.79
C GLN A 77 -8.84 10.62 1.84
N ALA A 78 -7.95 11.59 2.06
CA ALA A 78 -7.83 12.76 1.20
C ALA A 78 -7.39 12.40 -0.23
N ILE A 79 -6.47 11.44 -0.40
CA ILE A 79 -6.06 10.95 -1.72
C ILE A 79 -7.23 10.26 -2.41
N ARG A 80 -7.97 9.39 -1.70
CA ARG A 80 -9.16 8.73 -2.25
C ARG A 80 -10.21 9.70 -2.78
N LEU A 81 -10.35 10.86 -2.14
CA LEU A 81 -11.28 11.92 -2.51
C LEU A 81 -10.70 12.95 -3.49
N THR A 82 -9.41 12.89 -3.83
CA THR A 82 -8.81 13.82 -4.79
C THR A 82 -9.28 13.50 -6.20
N SER A 83 -9.60 14.53 -6.99
CA SER A 83 -10.11 14.38 -8.35
C SER A 83 -9.05 13.75 -9.27
N LEU A 84 -9.48 12.78 -10.07
CA LEU A 84 -8.66 12.19 -11.13
C LEU A 84 -8.68 13.03 -12.41
N ILE A 85 -9.56 14.05 -12.48
CA ILE A 85 -9.68 14.95 -13.63
C ILE A 85 -8.89 16.24 -13.34
N PRO A 86 -8.03 16.70 -14.26
CA PRO A 86 -7.26 17.93 -14.09
C PRO A 86 -8.16 19.13 -13.79
N GLY A 87 -7.83 19.91 -12.75
CA GLY A 87 -8.64 21.05 -12.31
C GLY A 87 -10.00 20.69 -11.69
N GLY A 88 -10.26 19.40 -11.47
CA GLY A 88 -11.48 18.91 -10.83
C GLY A 88 -11.57 19.32 -9.36
N ARG A 89 -12.81 19.46 -8.87
CA ARG A 89 -13.07 19.78 -7.46
C ARG A 89 -12.76 18.58 -6.57
N PHE A 90 -12.32 18.85 -5.34
CA PHE A 90 -12.17 17.82 -4.32
C PHE A 90 -13.48 17.05 -4.10
N ALA A 91 -13.37 15.74 -3.88
CA ALA A 91 -14.46 14.78 -3.76
C ALA A 91 -15.39 14.68 -5.00
N HIS A 92 -14.90 15.05 -6.18
CA HIS A 92 -15.63 14.91 -7.44
C HIS A 92 -14.75 14.23 -8.50
N PHE A 93 -15.30 13.22 -9.17
CA PHE A 93 -14.55 12.35 -10.08
C PHE A 93 -13.27 11.82 -9.43
N SER A 94 -13.40 11.41 -8.17
CA SER A 94 -12.30 11.02 -7.31
C SER A 94 -11.87 9.58 -7.53
N LEU A 95 -10.76 9.17 -6.91
CA LEU A 95 -10.35 7.75 -6.91
C LEU A 95 -11.45 6.84 -6.34
N TRP A 96 -12.17 7.32 -5.32
CA TRP A 96 -13.33 6.61 -4.79
C TRP A 96 -14.44 6.43 -5.84
N ASP A 97 -14.75 7.50 -6.60
CA ASP A 97 -15.74 7.41 -7.68
C ASP A 97 -15.31 6.42 -8.76
N PHE A 98 -14.02 6.42 -9.09
CA PHE A 98 -13.45 5.47 -10.03
C PHE A 98 -13.56 4.02 -9.54
N GLN A 99 -13.17 3.75 -8.29
CA GLN A 99 -13.28 2.42 -7.69
C GLN A 99 -14.74 1.94 -7.63
N LEU A 100 -15.67 2.83 -7.28
CA LEU A 100 -17.09 2.53 -7.30
C LEU A 100 -17.57 2.22 -8.73
N SER A 101 -17.12 2.99 -9.72
CA SER A 101 -17.48 2.79 -11.13
C SER A 101 -17.01 1.46 -11.74
N GLN A 102 -16.07 0.76 -11.11
CA GLN A 102 -15.63 -0.56 -11.54
C GLN A 102 -16.65 -1.67 -11.22
N ARG A 103 -17.65 -1.39 -10.37
CA ARG A 103 -18.69 -2.38 -10.05
C ARG A 103 -19.58 -2.66 -11.27
N PRO A 104 -20.10 -3.89 -11.45
CA PRO A 104 -20.88 -4.26 -12.64
C PRO A 104 -22.12 -3.38 -12.89
N ASN A 105 -22.72 -2.84 -11.84
CA ASN A 105 -23.94 -2.03 -11.87
C ASN A 105 -23.71 -0.52 -12.00
N GLU A 106 -22.47 -0.04 -11.96
CA GLU A 106 -22.14 1.40 -11.95
C GLU A 106 -21.78 1.93 -13.35
N ILE A 107 -22.62 1.60 -14.35
CA ILE A 107 -22.38 1.93 -15.76
C ILE A 107 -22.44 3.43 -16.00
N GLU A 108 -23.40 4.14 -15.39
CA GLU A 108 -23.57 5.59 -15.56
C GLU A 108 -22.37 6.36 -14.99
N ARG A 109 -21.98 6.06 -13.76
CA ARG A 109 -20.79 6.66 -13.12
C ARG A 109 -19.52 6.45 -13.95
N ARG A 110 -19.34 5.24 -14.52
CA ARG A 110 -18.21 4.93 -15.39
C ARG A 110 -18.22 5.81 -16.65
N LYS A 111 -19.38 5.97 -17.28
CA LYS A 111 -19.55 6.83 -18.46
C LYS A 111 -19.27 8.30 -18.14
N GLU A 112 -19.77 8.81 -17.01
CA GLU A 112 -19.53 10.19 -16.59
C GLU A 112 -18.03 10.48 -16.36
N LEU A 113 -17.33 9.56 -15.68
CA LEU A 113 -15.88 9.65 -15.50
C LEU A 113 -15.11 9.63 -16.83
N GLN A 114 -15.46 8.69 -17.72
CA GLN A 114 -14.84 8.60 -19.05
C GLN A 114 -15.10 9.84 -19.89
N GLN A 115 -16.32 10.38 -19.84
CA GLN A 115 -16.69 11.61 -20.53
C GLN A 115 -15.90 12.80 -20.00
N ALA A 116 -15.79 12.96 -18.68
CA ALA A 116 -15.00 14.03 -18.07
C ALA A 116 -13.51 13.95 -18.44
N ALA A 117 -12.94 12.74 -18.49
CA ALA A 117 -11.56 12.53 -18.93
C ALA A 117 -11.38 12.85 -20.42
N ALA A 118 -12.35 12.46 -21.26
CA ALA A 118 -12.34 12.78 -22.69
C ALA A 118 -12.44 14.29 -22.95
N GLU A 119 -13.26 15.02 -22.17
CA GLU A 119 -13.39 16.48 -22.23
C GLU A 119 -12.12 17.21 -21.80
N ALA A 120 -11.41 16.71 -20.77
CA ALA A 120 -10.09 17.23 -20.40
C ALA A 120 -9.05 16.98 -21.52
N GLY A 121 -9.17 15.83 -22.18
CA GLY A 121 -8.32 15.43 -23.31
C GLY A 121 -6.99 14.80 -22.88
N VAL A 122 -6.45 13.95 -23.75
CA VAL A 122 -5.27 13.13 -23.48
C VAL A 122 -4.06 13.97 -23.04
N ALA A 123 -3.82 15.12 -23.66
CA ALA A 123 -2.67 15.96 -23.32
C ALA A 123 -2.72 16.48 -21.85
N GLN A 124 -3.89 16.93 -21.39
CA GLN A 124 -4.04 17.43 -20.02
C GLN A 124 -4.02 16.28 -19.00
N MET A 125 -4.65 15.15 -19.34
CA MET A 125 -4.61 13.95 -18.51
C MET A 125 -3.18 13.41 -18.35
N SER A 126 -2.40 13.36 -19.43
CA SER A 126 -0.98 12.96 -19.40
C SER A 126 -0.13 13.92 -18.58
N ALA A 127 -0.34 15.24 -18.72
CA ALA A 127 0.37 16.22 -17.89
C ALA A 127 0.03 16.05 -16.40
N TYR A 128 -1.23 15.79 -16.07
CA TYR A 128 -1.68 15.56 -14.70
C TYR A 128 -1.14 14.26 -14.12
N LEU A 129 -1.07 13.19 -14.91
CA LEU A 129 -0.37 11.96 -14.54
C LEU A 129 1.12 12.22 -14.29
N GLY A 130 1.76 13.07 -15.09
CA GLY A 130 3.14 13.52 -14.88
C GLY A 130 3.32 14.17 -13.51
N VAL A 131 2.43 15.10 -13.13
CA VAL A 131 2.42 15.73 -11.80
C VAL A 131 2.27 14.71 -10.68
N LEU A 132 1.38 13.73 -10.81
CA LEU A 132 1.23 12.67 -9.80
C LEU A 132 2.47 11.76 -9.75
N THR A 133 3.11 11.50 -10.88
CA THR A 133 4.35 10.70 -10.92
C THR A 133 5.50 11.45 -10.23
N GLU A 134 5.62 12.77 -10.45
CA GLU A 134 6.54 13.62 -9.69
C GLU A 134 6.22 13.64 -8.19
N CYS A 135 4.93 13.66 -7.83
CA CYS A 135 4.48 13.58 -6.43
C CYS A 135 4.95 12.27 -5.77
N ILE A 136 4.81 11.14 -6.46
CA ILE A 136 5.26 9.84 -5.98
C ILE A 136 6.79 9.84 -5.83
N ALA A 137 7.53 10.34 -6.82
CA ALA A 137 8.99 10.42 -6.72
C ALA A 137 9.47 11.30 -5.56
N ALA A 138 8.80 12.42 -5.30
CA ALA A 138 9.10 13.28 -4.15
C ALA A 138 8.78 12.61 -2.81
N PHE A 139 7.66 11.88 -2.73
CA PHE A 139 7.32 11.07 -1.57
C PHE A 139 8.36 9.96 -1.32
N ASP A 140 8.79 9.28 -2.38
CA ASP A 140 9.78 8.22 -2.31
C ASP A 140 11.12 8.75 -1.81
N ARG A 141 11.55 9.91 -2.31
CA ARG A 141 12.75 10.58 -1.81
C ARG A 141 12.65 10.92 -0.31
N MET A 142 11.50 11.44 0.13
CA MET A 142 11.25 11.71 1.54
C MET A 142 11.35 10.43 2.39
N VAL A 143 10.78 9.32 1.92
CA VAL A 143 10.84 8.02 2.62
C VAL A 143 12.27 7.50 2.68
N GLU A 144 13.03 7.56 1.60
CA GLU A 144 14.45 7.14 1.59
C GLU A 144 15.27 7.88 2.65
N ILE A 145 15.10 9.20 2.77
CA ILE A 145 15.82 9.99 3.80
C ILE A 145 15.42 9.55 5.20
N LEU A 146 14.12 9.30 5.43
CA LEU A 146 13.65 8.83 6.74
C LEU A 146 14.17 7.43 7.05
N ASP A 147 14.19 6.52 6.08
CA ASP A 147 14.73 5.17 6.25
C ASP A 147 16.25 5.20 6.53
N GLU A 148 17.01 6.04 5.81
CA GLU A 148 18.46 6.22 6.01
C GLU A 148 18.79 6.73 7.42
N HIS A 149 18.01 7.68 7.94
CA HIS A 149 18.29 8.31 9.23
C HIS A 149 17.66 7.58 10.42
N CYS A 150 16.45 7.03 10.28
CA CYS A 150 15.69 6.43 11.37
C CYS A 150 15.81 4.89 11.43
N GLY A 151 16.25 4.24 10.35
CA GLY A 151 16.34 2.77 10.26
C GLY A 151 15.00 2.11 10.61
N ASP A 152 15.04 1.14 11.53
CA ASP A 152 13.85 0.40 11.98
C ASP A 152 12.77 1.28 12.65
N GLN A 153 13.10 2.52 13.03
CA GLN A 153 12.17 3.48 13.64
C GLN A 153 11.56 4.45 12.62
N ALA A 154 11.79 4.24 11.31
CA ALA A 154 11.19 5.08 10.27
C ALA A 154 9.65 4.96 10.27
N PRO A 155 8.92 6.07 10.01
CA PRO A 155 7.47 6.02 9.96
C PRO A 155 6.98 5.18 8.76
N PRO A 156 5.90 4.40 8.91
CA PRO A 156 5.38 3.57 7.83
C PRO A 156 4.88 4.44 6.66
N SER A 157 5.13 3.99 5.43
CA SER A 157 4.86 4.75 4.19
C SER A 157 4.02 4.00 3.14
N SER A 158 3.80 2.70 3.36
CA SER A 158 3.24 1.78 2.36
C SER A 158 1.81 2.13 1.93
N ASN A 159 0.91 2.51 2.85
CA ASN A 159 -0.47 2.83 2.51
C ASN A 159 -0.53 4.07 1.61
N THR A 160 0.26 5.08 1.94
CA THR A 160 0.34 6.32 1.15
C THR A 160 0.87 6.04 -0.24
N ARG A 161 1.97 5.27 -0.34
CA ARG A 161 2.53 4.81 -1.62
C ARG A 161 1.50 4.08 -2.47
N ASN A 162 0.81 3.11 -1.88
CA ASN A 162 -0.17 2.28 -2.59
C ASN A 162 -1.33 3.13 -3.13
N VAL A 163 -1.91 4.02 -2.33
CA VAL A 163 -3.06 4.82 -2.78
C VAL A 163 -2.68 5.87 -3.84
N LEU A 164 -1.45 6.42 -3.80
CA LEU A 164 -0.92 7.28 -4.87
C LEU A 164 -0.73 6.49 -6.17
N GLN A 165 -0.20 5.27 -6.09
CA GLN A 165 -0.03 4.39 -7.25
C GLN A 165 -1.38 3.96 -7.84
N GLU A 166 -2.38 3.66 -7.00
CA GLU A 166 -3.76 3.40 -7.43
C GLU A 166 -4.36 4.60 -8.18
N ALA A 167 -4.17 5.82 -7.67
CA ALA A 167 -4.61 7.03 -8.35
C ALA A 167 -3.91 7.20 -9.72
N ALA A 168 -2.61 6.94 -9.80
CA ALA A 168 -1.85 7.02 -11.06
C ALA A 168 -2.34 5.99 -12.08
N ALA A 169 -2.59 4.76 -11.66
CA ALA A 169 -3.17 3.71 -12.51
C ALA A 169 -4.58 4.08 -13.01
N ALA A 170 -5.41 4.67 -12.14
CA ALA A 170 -6.74 5.12 -12.52
C ALA A 170 -6.69 6.26 -13.57
N ILE A 171 -5.80 7.25 -13.39
CA ILE A 171 -5.59 8.33 -14.37
C ILE A 171 -5.10 7.76 -15.70
N ARG A 172 -4.15 6.82 -15.70
CA ARG A 172 -3.68 6.13 -16.92
C ARG A 172 -4.83 5.48 -17.69
N LEU A 173 -5.67 4.72 -16.98
CA LEU A 173 -6.81 4.04 -17.58
C LEU A 173 -7.82 5.03 -18.16
N LEU A 174 -8.15 6.09 -17.43
CA LEU A 174 -9.09 7.13 -17.89
C LEU A 174 -8.55 7.91 -19.10
N ALA A 175 -7.23 8.11 -19.15
CA ALA A 175 -6.57 8.81 -20.24
C ALA A 175 -6.38 7.94 -21.50
N GLY A 176 -6.60 6.62 -21.42
CA GLY A 176 -6.32 5.69 -22.51
C GLY A 176 -4.82 5.62 -22.85
N ILE A 177 -3.95 5.86 -21.85
CA ILE A 177 -2.50 5.77 -22.02
C ILE A 177 -2.12 4.31 -21.83
N GLU A 178 -1.80 3.62 -22.92
CA GLU A 178 -1.20 2.29 -22.85
C GLU A 178 0.21 2.42 -22.26
N ASP A 179 0.57 1.51 -21.36
CA ASP A 179 1.92 1.42 -20.84
C ASP A 179 2.90 1.15 -21.99
N SER A 180 3.76 2.12 -22.31
CA SER A 180 5.08 1.81 -22.86
C SER A 180 6.02 1.40 -21.71
N VAL A 181 5.55 0.58 -20.78
CA VAL A 181 6.44 -0.08 -19.84
C VAL A 181 6.97 -1.28 -20.60
N ALA A 182 8.11 -1.04 -21.25
CA ALA A 182 9.03 -2.07 -21.67
C ALA A 182 9.04 -3.16 -20.60
N ALA A 183 8.71 -4.38 -21.03
CA ALA A 183 9.06 -5.57 -20.29
C ALA A 183 10.53 -5.42 -19.87
N SER A 184 10.75 -5.23 -18.57
CA SER A 184 12.08 -5.38 -18.00
C SER A 184 12.40 -6.85 -18.18
N GLU A 185 13.04 -7.15 -19.32
CA GLU A 185 13.73 -8.39 -19.57
C GLU A 185 14.59 -8.68 -18.34
N ALA A 186 14.19 -9.73 -17.61
CA ALA A 186 15.06 -10.39 -16.68
C ALA A 186 16.39 -10.69 -17.40
N PRO A 187 17.56 -10.39 -16.82
CA PRO A 187 18.82 -10.76 -17.45
C PRO A 187 18.88 -12.27 -17.63
N ALA A 188 19.00 -12.66 -18.89
CA ALA A 188 19.11 -14.02 -19.34
C ALA A 188 20.24 -14.77 -18.61
N ALA A 189 19.91 -15.98 -18.15
CA ALA A 189 20.89 -17.00 -17.86
C ALA A 189 21.67 -17.35 -19.14
N HIS A 190 23.00 -17.37 -19.04
CA HIS A 190 23.87 -18.13 -19.95
C HIS A 190 24.89 -18.93 -19.12
N ALA A 191 24.55 -20.21 -19.00
CA ALA A 191 25.33 -21.44 -19.20
C ALA A 191 26.85 -21.52 -18.86
N PRO A 192 27.34 -22.74 -18.55
CA PRO A 192 28.52 -23.00 -17.71
C PRO A 192 29.79 -23.42 -18.51
N GLU A 193 30.96 -23.38 -17.85
CA GLU A 193 32.10 -24.36 -17.89
C GLU A 193 33.45 -23.70 -17.47
N PRO A 194 34.52 -24.45 -17.13
CA PRO A 194 34.62 -25.72 -16.42
C PRO A 194 35.64 -25.72 -15.24
N LEU A 195 35.65 -26.88 -14.57
CA LEU A 195 36.46 -27.42 -13.45
C LEU A 195 37.95 -27.06 -13.37
N HIS A 196 38.46 -26.89 -12.13
CA HIS A 196 39.60 -27.67 -11.62
C HIS A 196 39.59 -27.76 -10.06
N PRO A 197 40.13 -28.85 -9.47
CA PRO A 197 39.92 -29.25 -8.08
C PRO A 197 41.11 -28.94 -7.16
N ALA A 198 40.88 -28.84 -5.85
CA ALA A 198 41.73 -29.37 -4.78
C ALA A 198 41.05 -29.14 -3.42
N GLY A 199 40.92 -30.22 -2.64
CA GLY A 199 40.10 -30.26 -1.44
C GLY A 199 40.73 -29.76 -0.14
N ALA A 200 39.90 -29.72 0.89
CA ALA A 200 40.20 -30.02 2.29
C ALA A 200 38.88 -30.19 3.03
N GLU A 201 38.81 -31.18 3.90
CA GLU A 201 37.67 -31.57 4.72
C GLU A 201 37.34 -30.52 5.79
N GLU A 202 36.04 -30.39 6.11
CA GLU A 202 35.44 -30.33 7.47
C GLU A 202 34.26 -29.37 7.63
N THR A 203 33.25 -29.89 8.34
CA THR A 203 32.05 -29.27 8.94
C THR A 203 30.87 -28.91 8.03
N GLU A 204 29.88 -29.81 8.08
CA GLU A 204 28.57 -29.72 7.44
C GLU A 204 27.71 -28.65 8.14
N ALA A 205 27.87 -27.39 7.71
CA ALA A 205 26.91 -26.33 8.00
C ALA A 205 25.71 -26.48 7.05
N VAL A 206 24.54 -26.78 7.61
CA VAL A 206 23.26 -26.79 6.90
C VAL A 206 23.02 -25.38 6.34
N ARG A 207 23.35 -25.18 5.06
CA ARG A 207 23.01 -23.96 4.33
C ARG A 207 21.49 -23.94 4.12
N PRO A 208 20.78 -22.85 4.46
CA PRO A 208 19.36 -22.76 4.14
C PRO A 208 19.21 -22.76 2.62
N ARG A 209 18.47 -23.74 2.10
CA ARG A 209 18.05 -23.74 0.69
C ARG A 209 17.17 -22.51 0.45
N PRO A 210 17.32 -21.80 -0.68
CA PRO A 210 16.39 -20.75 -1.04
C PRO A 210 15.00 -21.37 -1.21
N ILE A 211 14.02 -20.88 -0.46
CA ILE A 211 12.63 -21.30 -0.57
C ILE A 211 12.04 -20.55 -1.76
N SER A 212 11.96 -21.21 -2.92
CA SER A 212 11.15 -20.73 -4.04
C SER A 212 9.73 -21.27 -3.92
N ALA A 213 8.74 -20.56 -4.48
CA ALA A 213 7.36 -21.05 -4.54
C ALA A 213 7.24 -22.42 -5.23
N GLU A 214 8.16 -22.73 -6.15
CA GLU A 214 8.29 -24.02 -6.85
C GLU A 214 8.73 -25.18 -5.95
N THR A 215 9.21 -24.89 -4.73
CA THR A 215 9.69 -25.89 -3.76
C THR A 215 8.60 -26.39 -2.81
N ILE A 216 7.43 -25.73 -2.76
CA ILE A 216 6.32 -26.10 -1.87
C ILE A 216 5.59 -27.32 -2.44
N ARG A 217 5.76 -28.49 -1.82
CA ARG A 217 5.24 -29.78 -2.32
C ARG A 217 3.88 -30.17 -1.74
N SER A 218 3.39 -29.45 -0.73
CA SER A 218 2.10 -29.75 -0.11
C SER A 218 1.45 -28.51 0.51
N ARG A 219 0.13 -28.58 0.70
CA ARG A 219 -0.66 -27.56 1.42
C ARG A 219 -0.15 -27.34 2.83
N GLU A 220 0.25 -28.42 3.51
CA GLU A 220 0.76 -28.34 4.88
C GLU A 220 2.12 -27.65 4.94
N GLU A 221 3.00 -27.93 3.98
CA GLU A 221 4.29 -27.24 3.85
C GLU A 221 4.11 -25.74 3.57
N ALA A 222 3.09 -25.36 2.80
CA ALA A 222 2.73 -23.96 2.59
C ALA A 222 2.29 -23.26 3.90
N PHE A 223 1.47 -23.94 4.71
CA PHE A 223 1.02 -23.41 6.00
C PHE A 223 2.14 -23.30 7.03
N GLU A 224 3.06 -24.26 7.07
CA GLU A 224 4.25 -24.16 7.93
C GLU A 224 5.15 -23.00 7.53
N LEU A 225 5.35 -22.77 6.23
CA LEU A 225 6.08 -21.59 5.76
C LEU A 225 5.40 -20.28 6.18
N LEU A 226 4.08 -20.19 6.00
CA LEU A 226 3.30 -19.04 6.47
C LEU A 226 3.40 -18.85 7.98
N ALA A 227 3.42 -19.92 8.77
CA ALA A 227 3.62 -19.84 10.22
C ALA A 227 5.01 -19.33 10.60
N VAL A 228 6.05 -19.69 9.84
CA VAL A 228 7.41 -19.14 10.00
C VAL A 228 7.42 -17.64 9.69
N VAL A 229 6.77 -17.22 8.60
CA VAL A 229 6.64 -15.81 8.22
C VAL A 229 5.87 -15.02 9.28
N ALA A 230 4.77 -15.56 9.81
CA ALA A 230 4.02 -14.93 10.90
C ALA A 230 4.89 -14.72 12.16
N ARG A 231 5.70 -15.72 12.53
CA ARG A 231 6.64 -15.62 13.66
C ARG A 231 7.73 -14.58 13.44
N TYR A 232 8.18 -14.41 12.19
CA TYR A 232 9.08 -13.34 11.82
C TYR A 232 8.42 -11.97 12.07
N PHE A 233 7.23 -11.73 11.50
CA PHE A 233 6.49 -10.48 11.70
C PHE A 233 6.17 -10.21 13.18
N ARG A 234 5.87 -11.25 13.96
CA ARG A 234 5.63 -11.07 15.41
C ARG A 234 6.86 -10.57 16.17
N ARG A 235 8.06 -10.89 15.67
CA ARG A 235 9.34 -10.47 16.26
C ARG A 235 9.80 -9.11 15.73
N THR A 236 9.58 -8.82 14.45
CA THR A 236 10.05 -7.58 13.81
C THR A 236 9.02 -6.45 13.85
N GLU A 237 7.73 -6.79 13.85
CA GLU A 237 6.61 -5.86 13.84
C GLU A 237 5.49 -6.34 14.82
N PRO A 238 5.72 -6.33 16.14
CA PRO A 238 4.80 -6.94 17.12
C PRO A 238 3.39 -6.34 17.14
N HIS A 239 3.23 -5.10 16.66
CA HIS A 239 1.93 -4.41 16.56
C HIS A 239 1.33 -4.46 15.14
N SER A 240 2.01 -5.08 14.19
CA SER A 240 1.52 -5.23 12.82
C SER A 240 0.38 -6.26 12.76
N PRO A 241 -0.77 -5.91 12.14
CA PRO A 241 -1.87 -6.85 11.96
C PRO A 241 -1.49 -7.99 11.01
N ILE A 242 -0.36 -7.91 10.29
CA ILE A 242 0.10 -8.92 9.34
C ILE A 242 0.36 -10.26 10.03
N SER A 243 1.04 -10.25 11.19
CA SER A 243 1.31 -11.48 11.95
C SER A 243 0.01 -12.21 12.33
N MET A 244 -0.93 -11.47 12.93
CA MET A 244 -2.26 -11.97 13.31
C MET A 244 -3.09 -12.41 12.10
N SER A 245 -2.97 -11.70 10.98
CA SER A 245 -3.70 -12.00 9.74
C SER A 245 -3.20 -13.30 9.11
N ILE A 246 -1.88 -13.51 9.06
CA ILE A 246 -1.27 -14.74 8.55
C ILE A 246 -1.64 -15.93 9.47
N GLU A 247 -1.55 -15.76 10.80
CA GLU A 247 -1.97 -16.79 11.76
C GLU A 247 -3.45 -17.15 11.59
N THR A 248 -4.31 -16.14 11.44
CA THR A 248 -5.75 -16.34 11.20
C THR A 248 -6.00 -17.03 9.86
N LEU A 249 -5.26 -16.68 8.80
CA LEU A 249 -5.37 -17.29 7.49
C LEU A 249 -4.94 -18.75 7.51
N VAL A 250 -3.81 -19.07 8.16
CA VAL A 250 -3.35 -20.46 8.33
C VAL A 250 -4.39 -21.27 9.12
N ARG A 251 -4.92 -20.71 10.22
CA ARG A 251 -5.96 -21.38 11.03
C ARG A 251 -7.23 -21.66 10.21
N ARG A 252 -7.77 -20.64 9.53
CA ARG A 252 -8.94 -20.76 8.65
C ARG A 252 -8.68 -21.70 7.47
N GLY A 253 -7.46 -21.68 6.96
CA GLY A 253 -7.01 -22.57 5.90
C GLY A 253 -6.94 -24.03 6.32
N ARG A 254 -6.95 -24.36 7.61
CA ARG A 254 -7.01 -25.76 8.11
C ARG A 254 -8.44 -26.20 8.49
N MET A 255 -9.40 -25.28 8.53
CA MET A 255 -10.80 -25.59 8.83
C MET A 255 -11.49 -26.30 7.68
N ASP A 256 -12.52 -27.09 8.00
CA ASP A 256 -13.46 -27.53 6.98
C ASP A 256 -14.38 -26.39 6.53
N PHE A 257 -15.06 -26.59 5.40
CA PHE A 257 -15.92 -25.55 4.82
C PHE A 257 -17.06 -25.13 5.76
N SER A 258 -17.61 -26.06 6.53
CA SER A 258 -18.72 -25.80 7.45
C SER A 258 -18.26 -24.94 8.63
N GLU A 259 -17.11 -25.27 9.21
CA GLU A 259 -16.46 -24.52 10.29
C GLU A 259 -16.06 -23.11 9.83
N LEU A 260 -15.46 -23.00 8.64
CA LEU A 260 -15.07 -21.71 8.07
C LEU A 260 -16.31 -20.83 7.82
N LEU A 261 -17.37 -21.41 7.25
CA LEU A 261 -18.62 -20.69 7.02
C LEU A 261 -19.29 -20.28 8.33
N ALA A 262 -19.20 -21.12 9.36
CA ALA A 262 -19.71 -20.83 10.70
C ALA A 262 -19.01 -19.63 11.34
N GLU A 263 -17.70 -19.51 11.14
CA GLU A 263 -16.90 -18.39 11.64
C GLU A 263 -17.12 -17.09 10.85
N LEU A 264 -17.18 -17.16 9.51
CA LEU A 264 -17.34 -15.98 8.67
C LEU A 264 -18.75 -15.38 8.74
N LEU A 265 -19.76 -16.21 8.96
CA LEU A 265 -21.17 -15.82 9.06
C LEU A 265 -21.75 -16.40 10.36
N PRO A 266 -21.70 -15.66 11.47
CA PRO A 266 -22.25 -16.12 12.74
C PRO A 266 -23.76 -16.37 12.66
N GLU A 267 -24.46 -15.58 11.83
CA GLU A 267 -25.91 -15.62 11.67
C GLU A 267 -26.36 -16.85 10.88
N GLN A 268 -27.14 -17.74 11.52
CA GLN A 268 -27.63 -18.98 10.93
C GLN A 268 -28.40 -18.75 9.62
N HIS A 269 -29.18 -17.66 9.54
CA HIS A 269 -29.97 -17.37 8.35
C HIS A 269 -29.09 -16.98 7.15
N ALA A 270 -28.02 -16.20 7.38
CA ALA A 270 -27.06 -15.84 6.34
C ALA A 270 -26.28 -17.07 5.85
N ARG A 271 -25.89 -17.98 6.74
CA ARG A 271 -25.25 -19.26 6.38
C ARG A 271 -26.15 -20.11 5.49
N ASN A 272 -27.40 -20.29 5.91
CA ASN A 272 -28.38 -21.10 5.18
C ASN A 272 -28.66 -20.51 3.78
N ALA A 273 -28.69 -19.19 3.64
CA ALA A 273 -28.85 -18.53 2.35
C ALA A 273 -27.67 -18.83 1.39
N VAL A 274 -26.43 -18.77 1.89
CA VAL A 274 -25.23 -19.10 1.11
C VAL A 274 -25.20 -20.58 0.72
N LEU A 275 -25.49 -21.49 1.66
CA LEU A 275 -25.56 -22.93 1.38
C LEU A 275 -26.64 -23.25 0.32
N THR A 276 -27.81 -22.64 0.45
CA THR A 276 -28.92 -22.82 -0.51
C THR A 276 -28.56 -22.30 -1.90
N ALA A 277 -27.92 -21.12 -1.97
CA ALA A 277 -27.43 -20.56 -3.24
C ALA A 277 -26.34 -21.42 -3.88
N ALA A 278 -25.52 -22.10 -3.08
CA ALA A 278 -24.50 -23.06 -3.52
C ALA A 278 -25.05 -24.46 -3.82
N GLY A 279 -26.37 -24.70 -3.67
CA GLY A 279 -27.01 -25.99 -3.91
C GLY A 279 -26.75 -27.05 -2.82
N ILE A 280 -26.24 -26.64 -1.66
CA ILE A 280 -25.96 -27.51 -0.51
C ILE A 280 -27.16 -27.44 0.44
N GLN A 281 -27.74 -28.60 0.79
CA GLN A 281 -28.83 -28.63 1.77
C GLN A 281 -28.29 -28.29 3.17
N PRO A 282 -28.82 -27.24 3.84
CA PRO A 282 -28.42 -26.93 5.20
C PRO A 282 -28.80 -28.11 6.11
N VAL A 283 -27.87 -28.56 6.95
CA VAL A 283 -28.12 -29.62 7.92
C VAL A 283 -29.20 -29.12 8.86
N SER A 284 -30.40 -29.69 8.77
CA SER A 284 -31.46 -29.44 9.72
C SER A 284 -31.07 -30.09 11.03
N ASP A 285 -30.93 -29.29 12.08
CA ASP A 285 -30.69 -29.77 13.42
C ASP A 285 -31.90 -30.63 13.82
N ARG A 286 -31.76 -31.96 13.72
CA ARG A 286 -32.74 -32.90 14.25
C ARG A 286 -32.58 -32.87 15.76
N GLY A 287 -33.33 -31.97 16.40
CA GLY A 287 -33.56 -32.00 17.83
C GLY A 287 -34.12 -33.37 18.24
N GLY A 288 -33.31 -34.09 19.01
CA GLY A 288 -33.69 -35.18 19.90
C GLY A 288 -33.12 -34.88 21.27
#